data_AF-A0A023DED2-F1
#
_entry.id   AF-A0A023DED2-F1
#
_cell.length_a   1.000
_cell.length_b   1.000
_cell.length_c   1.000
_cell.angle_alpha   90.00
_cell.angle_beta   90.00
_cell.angle_gamma   90.00
#
_symmetry.space_group_name_H-M   'P 1'
#
loop_
_entity.id
_entity.type
_entity.pdbx_description
1 polymer ?
#
loop_
_entity_poly.entity_id
_entity_poly.type
_entity_poly.pdbx_seq_one_letter_code
_entity_poly.pdbx_strand_id
1 'polypeptide(L)'
;MDGRDLFFRFLFGGSAVVLSYVTAKLLPWKVIGGIFAAFPAVMVVAVMMVGMKYGSKEAAKTAQGSVYGMIGCLICVLMVLFSLQLTHNWWVSFIFGLIAWFASSSFLVYMRDHKNISKSEQ
;
A
#
# COMPACT_ATOMS: atom_id res chain seq x y z
N MET A 1 1.97 -3.20 -21.16
CA MET A 1 1.12 -2.36 -20.28
C MET A 1 0.26 -1.47 -21.15
N ASP A 2 -1.06 -1.47 -20.94
CA ASP A 2 -2.01 -0.65 -21.69
C ASP A 2 -1.93 0.80 -21.16
N GLY A 3 -1.84 1.82 -22.04
CA GLY A 3 -1.69 3.22 -21.62
C GLY A 3 -2.82 3.71 -20.73
N ARG A 4 -4.01 3.09 -20.81
CA ARG A 4 -5.15 3.38 -19.94
C ARG A 4 -4.89 2.99 -18.49
N ASP A 5 -4.18 1.89 -18.22
CA ASP A 5 -3.83 1.47 -16.85
C ASP A 5 -2.99 2.54 -16.16
N LEU A 6 -1.97 3.03 -16.87
CA LEU A 6 -1.08 4.05 -16.37
C LEU A 6 -1.82 5.38 -16.12
N PHE A 7 -2.71 5.76 -17.04
CA PHE A 7 -3.54 6.95 -16.90
C PHE A 7 -4.46 6.87 -15.69
N PHE A 8 -5.17 5.75 -15.47
CA PHE A 8 -6.04 5.60 -14.31
C PHE A 8 -5.26 5.56 -12.99
N ARG A 9 -4.11 4.89 -12.94
CA ARG A 9 -3.24 4.89 -11.74
C ARG A 9 -2.73 6.29 -11.42
N PHE A 10 -2.34 7.05 -12.45
CA PHE A 10 -1.95 8.44 -12.29
C PHE A 10 -3.12 9.32 -11.83
N LEU A 11 -4.30 9.17 -12.43
CA LEU A 11 -5.46 9.99 -12.11
C LEU A 11 -5.94 9.74 -10.68
N PHE A 12 -6.16 8.49 -10.29
CA PHE A 12 -6.59 8.15 -8.94
C PHE A 12 -5.50 8.43 -7.90
N GLY A 13 -4.23 8.13 -8.20
CA GLY A 13 -3.11 8.41 -7.30
C GLY A 13 -2.88 9.90 -7.10
N GLY A 14 -2.77 10.66 -8.19
CA GLY A 14 -2.59 12.11 -8.16
C GLY A 14 -3.78 12.82 -7.49
N SER A 15 -5.01 12.40 -7.79
CA SER A 15 -6.19 12.94 -7.12
C SER A 15 -6.17 12.68 -5.62
N ALA A 16 -5.80 11.47 -5.17
CA ALA A 16 -5.68 11.15 -3.74
C ALA A 16 -4.64 12.03 -3.03
N VAL A 17 -3.50 12.32 -3.68
CA VAL A 17 -2.47 13.21 -3.14
C VAL A 17 -2.96 14.66 -3.06
N VAL A 18 -3.65 15.15 -4.09
CA VAL A 18 -4.23 16.51 -4.05
C VAL A 18 -5.31 16.59 -2.96
N LEU A 19 -6.18 15.59 -2.88
CA LEU A 19 -7.22 15.49 -1.85
C LEU A 19 -6.63 15.45 -0.44
N SER A 20 -5.54 14.70 -0.21
CA SER A 20 -4.89 14.64 1.10
C SER A 20 -4.34 16.01 1.53
N TYR A 21 -3.75 16.76 0.60
CA TYR A 21 -3.26 18.11 0.87
C TYR A 21 -4.39 19.10 1.10
N VAL A 22 -5.41 19.09 0.24
CA VAL A 22 -6.58 19.98 0.34
C VAL A 22 -7.33 19.74 1.64
N THR A 23 -7.61 18.47 1.99
CA THR A 23 -8.27 18.12 3.25
C THR A 23 -7.43 18.50 4.47
N ALA A 24 -6.11 18.31 4.42
CA ALA A 24 -5.21 18.73 5.51
C ALA A 24 -5.15 20.26 5.71
N LYS A 25 -5.36 21.05 4.65
CA LYS A 25 -5.33 22.52 4.68
C LYS A 25 -6.68 23.15 5.02
N LEU A 26 -7.77 22.59 4.51
CA LEU A 26 -9.11 23.16 4.63
C LEU A 26 -9.88 22.67 5.87
N LEU A 27 -9.58 21.47 6.35
CA LEU A 27 -10.26 20.91 7.53
C LEU A 27 -9.38 21.06 8.78
N PRO A 28 -9.97 21.40 9.94
CA PRO A 28 -9.21 21.45 11.21
C PRO A 28 -8.72 20.07 11.65
N TRP A 29 -9.27 18.99 11.08
CA TRP A 29 -8.93 17.61 11.38
C TRP A 29 -7.79 17.11 10.48
N LYS A 30 -6.54 17.43 10.83
CA LYS A 30 -5.31 16.98 10.12
C LYS A 30 -5.24 15.47 9.87
N VAL A 31 -5.89 14.69 10.73
CA VAL A 31 -5.94 13.21 10.65
C VAL A 31 -6.62 12.76 9.35
N ILE A 32 -7.61 13.50 8.85
CA ILE A 32 -8.34 13.18 7.61
C ILE A 32 -7.39 13.22 6.41
N GLY A 33 -6.48 14.20 6.36
CA GLY A 33 -5.47 14.28 5.30
C GLY A 33 -4.56 13.05 5.27
N GLY A 34 -4.18 12.52 6.44
CA GLY A 34 -3.40 11.28 6.53
C GLY A 34 -4.13 10.05 5.98
N ILE A 35 -5.45 9.94 6.23
CA ILE A 35 -6.27 8.84 5.71
C ILE A 35 -6.33 8.88 4.17
N PHE A 36 -6.53 10.08 3.59
CA PHE A 36 -6.51 10.25 2.14
C PHE A 36 -5.13 10.03 1.53
N ALA A 37 -4.05 10.34 2.25
CA ALA A 37 -2.69 10.04 1.79
C ALA A 37 -2.41 8.53 1.72
N ALA A 38 -3.04 7.73 2.58
CA ALA A 38 -2.94 6.27 2.58
C ALA A 38 -3.95 5.58 1.62
N PHE A 39 -4.72 6.36 0.84
CA PHE A 39 -5.77 5.82 0.00
C PHE A 39 -5.22 4.85 -1.06
N PRO A 40 -5.76 3.61 -1.16
CA PRO A 40 -5.20 2.57 -2.01
C PRO A 40 -5.67 2.68 -3.47
N ALA A 41 -5.50 3.86 -4.06
CA ALA A 41 -5.88 4.18 -5.46
C ALA A 41 -5.38 3.12 -6.45
N VAL A 42 -4.10 2.75 -6.33
CA VAL A 42 -3.45 1.79 -7.23
C VAL A 42 -4.08 0.39 -7.16
N MET A 43 -4.51 -0.03 -5.97
CA MET A 43 -5.19 -1.32 -5.78
C MET A 43 -6.57 -1.32 -6.44
N VAL A 44 -7.36 -0.25 -6.27
CA VAL A 44 -8.70 -0.13 -6.85
C VAL A 44 -8.64 -0.23 -8.37
N VAL A 45 -7.74 0.52 -9.01
CA VAL A 45 -7.56 0.48 -10.47
C VAL A 45 -7.13 -0.91 -10.93
N ALA A 46 -6.16 -1.54 -10.25
CA ALA A 46 -5.67 -2.86 -10.60
C ALA A 46 -6.78 -3.93 -10.52
N VAL A 47 -7.56 -3.94 -9.43
CA VAL A 47 -8.68 -4.88 -9.24
C VAL A 47 -9.80 -4.63 -10.25
N MET A 48 -10.12 -3.37 -10.55
CA MET A 48 -11.11 -3.03 -11.57
C MET A 48 -10.67 -3.52 -12.96
N MET A 49 -9.43 -3.23 -13.37
CA MET A 49 -8.92 -3.65 -14.67
C MET A 49 -8.84 -5.17 -14.81
N VAL A 50 -8.33 -5.85 -13.78
CA VAL A 50 -8.23 -7.32 -13.79
C VAL A 50 -9.64 -7.93 -13.76
N GLY A 51 -10.56 -7.37 -12.99
CA GLY A 51 -11.96 -7.81 -12.94
C GLY A 51 -12.66 -7.69 -14.29
N MET A 52 -12.44 -6.59 -15.01
CA MET A 52 -13.00 -6.38 -16.35
C MET A 52 -12.41 -7.32 -17.40
N LYS A 53 -11.11 -7.67 -17.32
CA LYS A 53 -10.42 -8.49 -18.34
C LYS A 53 -10.45 -9.98 -18.07
N TYR A 54 -10.32 -10.39 -16.82
CA TYR A 54 -10.07 -11.77 -16.41
C TYR A 54 -11.12 -12.31 -15.41
N GLY A 55 -12.07 -11.46 -15.01
CA GLY A 55 -13.17 -11.83 -14.13
C GLY A 55 -12.83 -11.79 -12.64
N SER A 56 -13.83 -12.12 -11.82
CA SER A 56 -13.78 -11.91 -10.36
C SER A 56 -12.73 -12.76 -9.63
N LYS A 57 -12.39 -13.96 -10.14
CA LYS A 57 -11.40 -14.84 -9.50
C LYS A 57 -9.99 -14.25 -9.53
N GLU A 58 -9.57 -13.74 -10.68
CA GLU A 58 -8.26 -13.11 -10.81
C GLU A 58 -8.21 -11.75 -10.09
N ALA A 59 -9.31 -10.99 -10.13
CA ALA A 59 -9.43 -9.75 -9.36
C ALA A 59 -9.27 -9.98 -7.85
N ALA A 60 -9.85 -11.07 -7.33
CA ALA A 60 -9.69 -11.47 -5.93
C ALA A 60 -8.23 -11.83 -5.60
N LYS A 61 -7.51 -12.53 -6.48
CA LYS A 61 -6.07 -12.79 -6.29
C LYS A 61 -5.25 -11.51 -6.26
N THR A 62 -5.55 -10.55 -7.14
CA THR A 62 -4.90 -9.23 -7.15
C THR A 62 -5.18 -8.44 -5.86
N ALA A 63 -6.42 -8.48 -5.37
CA ALA A 63 -6.79 -7.86 -4.10
C ALA A 63 -6.06 -8.51 -2.92
N GLN A 64 -5.98 -9.85 -2.89
CA GLN A 64 -5.23 -10.60 -1.87
C GLN A 64 -3.76 -10.21 -1.86
N GLY A 65 -3.10 -10.16 -3.02
CA GLY A 65 -1.71 -9.68 -3.12
C GLY A 65 -1.52 -8.27 -2.57
N SER A 66 -2.53 -7.41 -2.73
CA SER A 66 -2.49 -6.04 -2.21
C SER A 66 -2.63 -5.97 -0.68
N VAL A 67 -3.42 -6.87 -0.05
CA VAL A 67 -3.51 -6.99 1.42
C VAL A 67 -2.12 -7.29 2.01
N TYR A 68 -1.41 -8.23 1.38
CA TYR A 68 0.07 -8.35 1.31
C TYR A 68 0.84 -7.08 1.67
N GLY A 69 0.91 -6.22 0.65
CA GLY A 69 1.66 -4.98 0.71
C GLY A 69 1.14 -4.01 1.76
N MET A 70 -0.18 -3.95 1.98
CA MET A 70 -0.77 -3.04 2.97
C MET A 70 -0.39 -3.40 4.41
N ILE A 71 -0.31 -4.69 4.75
CA ILE A 71 0.20 -5.12 6.07
C ILE A 71 1.66 -4.68 6.23
N GLY A 72 2.48 -4.85 5.19
CA GLY A 72 3.84 -4.32 5.15
C GLY A 72 3.88 -2.79 5.36
N CYS A 73 2.98 -2.04 4.72
CA CYS A 73 2.85 -0.59 4.90
C CYS A 73 2.48 -0.22 6.35
N LEU A 74 1.63 -1.00 7.00
CA LEU A 74 1.25 -0.79 8.40
C LEU A 74 2.47 -0.94 9.32
N ILE A 75 3.26 -2.00 9.13
CA ILE A 75 4.52 -2.23 9.87
C ILE A 75 5.50 -1.07 9.64
N CYS A 76 5.63 -0.62 8.39
CA CYS A 76 6.45 0.53 8.02
C CYS A 76 6.05 1.79 8.79
N VAL A 77 4.77 2.18 8.75
CA VAL A 77 4.28 3.39 9.43
C VAL A 77 4.50 3.29 10.94
N LEU A 78 4.24 2.13 11.55
CA LEU A 78 4.51 1.92 12.98
C LEU A 78 6.01 2.07 13.31
N MET A 79 6.89 1.50 12.48
CA MET A 79 8.33 1.60 12.70
C MET A 79 8.83 3.04 12.52
N VAL A 80 8.34 3.76 11.50
CA VAL A 80 8.66 5.18 11.30
C VAL A 80 8.22 6.00 12.51
N LEU A 81 6.99 5.79 13.00
CA LEU A 81 6.47 6.48 14.18
C LEU A 81 7.33 6.21 15.42
N PHE A 82 7.68 4.96 15.67
CA PHE A 82 8.50 4.57 16.80
C PHE A 82 9.94 5.13 16.70
N SER A 83 10.55 5.05 15.52
CA SER A 83 11.88 5.62 15.26
C SER A 83 11.88 7.14 15.41
N LEU A 84 10.83 7.82 14.96
CA LEU A 84 10.73 9.28 15.07
C LEU A 84 10.62 9.73 16.53
N GLN A 85 9.92 8.95 17.37
CA GLN A 85 9.84 9.21 18.81
C GLN A 85 11.18 9.02 19.54
N LEU A 86 12.03 8.09 19.08
CA LEU A 86 13.32 7.78 19.70
C LEU A 86 14.46 8.67 19.21
N THR A 87 14.56 8.87 17.89
CA THR A 87 15.74 9.47 17.24
C THR A 87 15.54 10.97 16.98
N HIS A 88 14.29 11.48 17.01
CA HIS A 88 13.91 12.87 16.69
C HIS A 88 14.37 13.38 15.30
N ASN A 89 14.96 12.50 14.49
CA ASN A 89 15.60 12.86 13.23
C ASN A 89 14.84 12.24 12.05
N TRP A 90 14.08 13.08 11.35
CA TRP A 90 13.08 12.66 10.36
C TRP A 90 13.67 11.91 9.15
N TRP A 91 14.89 12.24 8.74
CA TRP A 91 15.57 11.58 7.61
C TRP A 91 15.89 10.11 7.90
N VAL A 92 16.39 9.82 9.11
CA VAL A 92 16.79 8.47 9.50
C VAL A 92 15.55 7.58 9.62
N SER A 93 14.47 8.09 10.25
CA SER A 93 13.22 7.34 10.39
C SER A 93 12.57 7.01 9.04
N PHE A 94 12.64 7.91 8.06
CA PHE A 94 12.12 7.65 6.72
C PHE A 94 12.87 6.52 6.00
N ILE A 95 14.21 6.57 5.97
CA ILE A 95 15.03 5.53 5.32
C ILE A 95 14.83 4.18 6.01
N PHE A 96 14.82 4.17 7.35
CA PHE A 96 14.65 2.94 8.12
C PHE A 96 13.27 2.32 7.89
N GLY A 97 12.22 3.15 7.84
CA GLY A 97 10.88 2.72 7.48
C GLY A 97 10.79 2.12 6.08
N LEU A 98 11.45 2.73 5.08
CA LEU A 98 11.44 2.24 3.71
C LEU A 98 12.11 0.86 3.57
N ILE A 99 13.25 0.68 4.24
CA ILE A 99 13.96 -0.61 4.31
C ILE A 99 13.08 -1.65 5.01
N ALA A 100 12.47 -1.29 6.14
CA ALA A 100 11.61 -2.17 6.89
C ALA A 100 10.33 -2.56 6.14
N TRP A 101 9.75 -1.64 5.38
CA TRP A 101 8.64 -1.92 4.48
C TRP A 101 9.02 -2.98 3.46
N PHE A 102 10.15 -2.79 2.79
CA PHE A 102 10.61 -3.70 1.75
C PHE A 102 10.93 -5.08 2.33
N ALA A 103 11.64 -5.12 3.45
CA ALA A 103 11.96 -6.36 4.15
C ALA A 103 10.70 -7.08 4.64
N SER A 104 9.77 -6.37 5.28
CA SER A 104 8.53 -6.95 5.82
C SER A 104 7.61 -7.45 4.72
N SER A 105 7.43 -6.67 3.65
CA SER A 105 6.60 -7.06 2.51
C SER A 105 7.19 -8.30 1.82
N SER A 106 8.51 -8.34 1.62
CA SER A 106 9.19 -9.48 0.99
C SER A 106 9.10 -10.73 1.87
N PHE A 107 9.31 -10.57 3.18
CA PHE A 107 9.24 -11.65 4.16
C PHE A 107 7.82 -12.23 4.28
N LEU A 108 6.78 -11.40 4.28
CA LEU A 108 5.38 -11.85 4.34
C LEU A 108 4.96 -12.63 3.08
N VAL A 109 5.43 -12.21 1.91
CA VAL A 109 5.22 -12.95 0.67
C VAL A 109 5.98 -14.28 0.69
N TYR A 110 7.24 -14.27 1.16
CA TYR A 110 8.07 -15.47 1.27
C TYR A 110 7.49 -16.52 2.24
N MET A 111 7.05 -16.10 3.43
CA MET A 111 6.43 -17.00 4.41
C MET A 111 5.13 -17.62 3.89
N ARG A 112 4.39 -16.90 3.04
CA ARG A 112 3.17 -17.41 2.43
C ARG A 112 3.44 -18.48 1.39
N ASP A 113 4.47 -18.27 0.57
CA ASP A 113 4.84 -19.25 -0.47
C ASP A 113 5.20 -20.60 0.19
N HIS A 114 5.96 -20.56 1.29
CA HIS A 114 6.25 -21.74 2.11
C HIS A 114 5.01 -22.39 2.73
N LYS A 115 4.04 -21.60 3.21
CA LYS A 115 2.80 -22.14 3.81
C LYS A 115 1.86 -22.79 2.78
N ASN A 116 1.94 -22.40 1.51
CA ASN A 116 1.19 -23.06 0.43
C ASN A 116 1.84 -24.37 -0.02
N ILE A 117 3.18 -24.45 -0.03
CA ILE A 117 3.92 -25.68 -0.36
C ILE A 117 3.62 -26.80 0.66
N SER A 118 3.61 -26.47 1.95
CA SER A 118 3.27 -27.44 3.02
C SER A 118 1.82 -27.94 2.98
N LYS A 119 0.90 -27.25 2.27
CA LYS A 119 -0.52 -27.60 2.20
C LYS A 119 -0.89 -28.36 0.92
N SER A 120 0.01 -28.43 -0.07
CA SER A 120 -0.15 -29.26 -1.27
C SER A 120 0.43 -30.68 -1.12
N GLU A 121 1.17 -30.94 -0.03
CA GLU A 121 1.69 -32.27 0.34
C GLU A 121 0.82 -33.01 1.38
N GLN A 122 -0.34 -32.46 1.75
CA GLN A 122 -1.38 -33.12 2.58
C GLN A 122 -2.67 -33.28 1.80
#